data_AF-A0A3N5NDL4-F1
#
_entry.id   AF-A0A3N5NDL4-F1
#
_cell.length_a   1.000
_cell.length_b   1.000
_cell.length_c   1.000
_cell.angle_alpha   90.00
_cell.angle_beta   90.00
_cell.angle_gamma   90.00
#
_symmetry.space_group_name_H-M   'P 1'
#
loop_
_entity.id
_entity.type
_entity.pdbx_description
1 polymer ?
#
loop_
_entity_poly.entity_id
_entity_poly.type
_entity_poly.pdbx_seq_one_letter_code
_entity_poly.pdbx_strand_id
1 'polypeptide(L)'
;MLLAVQLFAVPPQQPTYTTPALRDLVDRASERNRVAPADLDAYRAEVESEIAVLTRRANGDETAVSIEQAHNEVRWQRSGEFAQHVTAYRARLSGPSISALAVFNRAWAIPTLYGNRLSLFFGQDATTGKLRESGDPASSSKQATLAVHPFAALRDRVYDFRGGDTVAVIQTGERAVTVVRVLVEPKSEQPEWPVVVFRGEINLDAELGEIVRMRGQFVTLGHRGPQRQRALVLPVSVKAYVDLESVLVDGRYWLPRHQRIE
;
A
#
# COMPACT_ATOMS: atom_id res chain seq x y z
N MET A 1 46.12 -32.50 18.74
CA MET A 1 44.82 -31.85 19.03
C MET A 1 44.22 -31.44 17.69
N LEU A 2 43.26 -32.21 17.17
CA LEU A 2 42.62 -31.97 15.86
C LEU A 2 41.57 -30.86 16.02
N LEU A 3 41.77 -29.72 15.35
CA LEU A 3 40.75 -28.68 15.24
C LEU A 3 39.78 -29.09 14.11
N ALA A 4 38.54 -29.42 14.48
CA ALA A 4 37.45 -29.56 13.53
C ALA A 4 36.98 -28.17 13.11
N VAL A 5 37.14 -27.82 11.83
CA VAL A 5 36.52 -26.64 11.23
C VAL A 5 35.05 -26.97 10.97
N GLN A 6 34.14 -26.37 11.73
CA GLN A 6 32.71 -26.39 11.39
C GLN A 6 32.48 -25.41 10.24
N LEU A 7 32.20 -25.94 9.05
CA LEU A 7 31.63 -25.16 7.95
C LEU A 7 30.18 -24.83 8.33
N PHE A 8 29.92 -23.55 8.63
CA PHE A 8 28.56 -23.03 8.68
C PHE A 8 27.98 -23.09 7.26
N ALA A 9 27.00 -23.97 7.04
CA ALA A 9 26.21 -23.97 5.83
C ALA A 9 25.40 -22.67 5.80
N VAL A 10 25.71 -21.77 4.85
CA VAL A 10 24.87 -20.62 4.54
C VAL A 10 23.55 -21.18 3.99
N PRO A 11 22.39 -20.95 4.64
CA PRO A 11 21.13 -21.41 4.10
C PRO A 11 20.93 -20.79 2.71
N PRO A 12 20.43 -21.56 1.72
CA PRO A 12 20.23 -21.03 0.38
C PRO A 12 19.33 -19.79 0.45
N GLN A 13 19.82 -18.65 -0.04
CA GLN A 13 18.99 -17.47 -0.22
C GLN A 13 17.82 -17.87 -1.12
N GLN A 14 16.59 -17.69 -0.63
CA GLN A 14 15.42 -17.91 -1.47
C GLN A 14 15.48 -16.92 -2.65
N PRO A 15 15.18 -17.39 -3.88
CA PRO A 15 15.19 -16.51 -5.03
C PRO A 15 14.08 -15.46 -4.86
N THR A 16 14.41 -14.19 -5.11
CA THR A 16 13.44 -13.08 -5.08
C THR A 16 12.22 -13.34 -5.98
N TYR A 17 12.38 -14.14 -7.02
CA TYR A 17 11.34 -14.52 -7.97
C TYR A 17 11.31 -16.02 -8.14
N THR A 18 10.13 -16.64 -8.01
CA THR A 18 9.98 -18.10 -8.17
C THR A 18 10.20 -18.61 -9.59
N THR A 19 9.96 -17.79 -10.62
CA THR A 19 10.16 -18.14 -12.03
C THR A 19 10.70 -16.95 -12.84
N PRO A 20 11.37 -17.19 -13.99
CA PRO A 20 11.74 -16.12 -14.92
C PRO A 20 10.54 -15.34 -15.47
N ALA A 21 9.45 -16.03 -15.82
CA ALA A 21 8.23 -15.38 -16.32
C ALA A 21 7.61 -14.42 -15.30
N LEU A 22 7.65 -14.76 -14.01
CA LEU A 22 7.22 -13.87 -12.93
C LEU A 22 8.13 -12.63 -12.83
N ARG A 23 9.44 -12.79 -12.97
CA ARG A 23 10.37 -11.66 -13.02
C ARG A 23 10.01 -10.71 -14.15
N ASP A 24 9.81 -11.23 -15.36
CA ASP A 24 9.46 -10.39 -16.53
C ASP A 24 8.13 -9.64 -16.31
N LEU A 25 7.14 -10.30 -15.71
CA LEU A 25 5.87 -9.65 -15.35
C LEU A 25 6.06 -8.53 -14.32
N VAL A 26 6.83 -8.77 -13.27
CA VAL A 26 7.11 -7.77 -12.22
C VAL A 26 7.96 -6.63 -12.76
N ASP A 27 8.88 -6.89 -13.68
CA ASP A 27 9.68 -5.84 -14.34
C ASP A 27 8.80 -4.94 -15.21
N ARG A 28 7.87 -5.51 -15.99
CA ARG A 28 6.86 -4.73 -16.73
C ARG A 28 5.98 -3.91 -15.77
N ALA A 29 5.50 -4.53 -14.70
CA ALA A 29 4.71 -3.82 -13.70
C ALA A 29 5.51 -2.70 -13.02
N SER A 30 6.81 -2.90 -12.80
CA SER A 30 7.68 -1.85 -12.26
C SER A 30 7.86 -0.69 -13.21
N GLU A 31 8.08 -0.94 -14.49
CA GLU A 31 8.15 0.11 -15.50
C GLU A 31 6.83 0.89 -15.55
N ARG A 32 5.71 0.17 -15.69
CA ARG A 32 4.41 0.78 -15.91
C ARG A 32 3.90 1.55 -14.71
N ASN A 33 4.13 1.06 -13.49
CA ASN A 33 3.62 1.70 -12.28
C ASN A 33 4.59 2.71 -11.66
N ARG A 34 5.80 2.92 -12.22
CA ARG A 34 6.81 3.81 -11.62
C ARG A 34 6.35 5.25 -11.48
N VAL A 35 5.65 5.74 -12.49
CA VAL A 35 5.16 7.12 -12.61
C VAL A 35 3.80 7.06 -13.30
N ALA A 36 2.87 7.91 -12.89
CA ALA A 36 1.59 8.01 -13.58
C ALA A 36 1.81 8.34 -15.08
N PRO A 37 1.10 7.70 -16.02
CA PRO A 37 1.26 7.92 -17.47
C PRO A 37 1.22 9.40 -17.83
N ALA A 38 2.15 9.91 -18.66
CA ALA A 38 2.37 11.36 -18.82
C ALA A 38 1.14 12.17 -19.26
N ASP A 39 0.20 11.51 -19.94
CA ASP A 39 -1.08 12.05 -20.41
C ASP A 39 -2.20 12.09 -19.36
N LEU A 40 -2.00 11.44 -18.19
CA LEU A 40 -2.90 11.52 -17.04
C LEU A 40 -2.55 12.72 -16.16
N ASP A 41 -2.99 13.92 -16.51
CA ASP A 41 -2.67 15.13 -15.74
C ASP A 41 -3.54 15.30 -14.48
N ALA A 42 -4.81 14.92 -14.55
CA ALA A 42 -5.75 15.00 -13.45
C ALA A 42 -6.88 14.01 -13.65
N TYR A 43 -7.57 13.65 -12.57
CA TYR A 43 -8.82 12.90 -12.67
C TYR A 43 -9.79 13.28 -11.55
N ARG A 44 -11.07 12.99 -11.79
CA ARG A 44 -12.16 13.08 -10.82
C ARG A 44 -12.87 11.73 -10.79
N ALA A 45 -13.10 11.18 -9.62
CA ALA A 45 -13.74 9.88 -9.48
C ALA A 45 -14.64 9.80 -8.23
N GLU A 46 -15.56 8.85 -8.26
CA GLU A 46 -16.28 8.40 -7.08
C GLU A 46 -15.55 7.22 -6.46
N VAL A 47 -15.27 7.29 -5.16
CA VAL A 47 -14.58 6.26 -4.39
C VAL A 47 -15.41 5.86 -3.20
N GLU A 48 -15.72 4.57 -3.11
CA GLU A 48 -16.28 3.99 -1.89
C GLU A 48 -15.14 3.60 -0.96
N SER A 49 -15.24 4.02 0.30
CA SER A 49 -14.26 3.66 1.31
C SER A 49 -14.91 3.07 2.55
N GLU A 50 -14.31 2.01 3.09
CA GLU A 50 -14.67 1.44 4.39
C GLU A 50 -13.46 1.51 5.33
N ILE A 51 -13.68 1.97 6.57
CA ILE A 51 -12.71 1.95 7.65
C ILE A 51 -13.31 1.13 8.79
N ALA A 52 -12.68 0.01 9.13
CA ALA A 52 -13.02 -0.76 10.31
C ALA A 52 -12.02 -0.49 11.43
N VAL A 53 -12.50 -0.31 12.66
CA VAL A 53 -11.66 -0.29 13.86
C VAL A 53 -11.89 -1.59 14.60
N LEU A 54 -10.84 -2.39 14.71
CA LEU A 54 -10.86 -3.69 15.36
C LEU A 54 -10.32 -3.58 16.80
N THR A 55 -10.99 -4.23 17.75
CA THR A 55 -10.44 -4.48 19.09
C THR A 55 -10.06 -5.95 19.21
N ARG A 56 -8.92 -6.23 19.84
CA ARG A 56 -8.55 -7.59 20.22
C ARG A 56 -8.96 -7.83 21.67
N ARG A 57 -9.72 -8.90 21.91
CA ARG A 57 -10.13 -9.34 23.25
C ARG A 57 -9.02 -10.16 23.92
N ALA A 58 -9.11 -10.34 25.25
CA ALA A 58 -8.10 -11.08 26.03
C ALA A 58 -7.93 -12.55 25.60
N ASN A 59 -8.96 -13.13 24.99
CA ASN A 59 -8.93 -14.49 24.42
C ASN A 59 -8.27 -14.57 23.03
N GLY A 60 -7.85 -13.43 22.46
CA GLY A 60 -7.20 -13.36 21.15
C GLY A 60 -8.14 -13.03 19.99
N ASP A 61 -9.46 -13.04 20.21
CA ASP A 61 -10.43 -12.74 19.15
C ASP A 61 -10.43 -11.26 18.76
N GLU A 62 -10.46 -10.98 17.46
CA GLU A 62 -10.63 -9.63 16.92
C GLU A 62 -12.12 -9.38 16.63
N THR A 63 -12.61 -8.19 16.99
CA THR A 63 -14.00 -7.79 16.74
C THR A 63 -14.04 -6.33 16.32
N ALA A 64 -14.83 -6.01 15.29
CA ALA A 64 -15.05 -4.62 14.89
C ALA A 64 -15.87 -3.86 15.93
N VAL A 65 -15.30 -2.77 16.45
CA VAL A 65 -15.98 -1.83 17.36
C VAL A 65 -16.58 -0.64 16.62
N SER A 66 -16.00 -0.30 15.46
CA SER A 66 -16.51 0.69 14.52
C SER A 66 -16.38 0.16 13.10
N ILE A 67 -17.40 0.33 12.27
CA ILE A 67 -17.33 0.19 10.81
C ILE A 67 -17.90 1.47 10.22
N GLU A 68 -17.07 2.21 9.49
CA GLU A 68 -17.40 3.50 8.91
C GLU A 68 -17.26 3.41 7.40
N GLN A 69 -18.35 3.66 6.68
CA GLN A 69 -18.39 3.60 5.23
C GLN A 69 -18.75 4.96 4.69
N ALA A 70 -17.98 5.40 3.71
CA ALA A 70 -18.13 6.68 3.05
C ALA A 70 -18.19 6.49 1.54
N HIS A 71 -19.07 7.26 0.91
CA HIS A 71 -19.00 7.54 -0.51
C HIS A 71 -18.31 8.89 -0.67
N ASN A 72 -17.29 8.93 -1.52
CA ASN A 72 -16.41 10.08 -1.66
C ASN A 72 -16.35 10.50 -3.12
N GLU A 73 -16.30 11.80 -3.34
CA GLU A 73 -15.77 12.36 -4.57
C GLU A 73 -14.29 12.71 -4.35
N VAL A 74 -13.41 12.22 -5.22
CA VAL A 74 -11.99 12.54 -5.18
C VAL A 74 -11.57 13.32 -6.42
N ARG A 75 -10.59 14.21 -6.23
CA ARG A 75 -9.92 14.95 -7.30
C ARG A 75 -8.43 14.84 -7.08
N TRP A 76 -7.72 14.41 -8.11
CA TRP A 76 -6.27 14.28 -8.09
C TRP A 76 -5.66 15.05 -9.26
N GLN A 77 -4.49 15.62 -9.03
CA GLN A 77 -3.66 16.25 -10.06
C GLN A 77 -2.22 15.73 -9.95
N ARG A 78 -1.56 15.60 -11.10
CA ARG A 78 -0.14 15.21 -11.22
C ARG A 78 0.81 16.10 -10.43
N SER A 79 0.44 17.37 -10.23
CA SER A 79 1.18 18.33 -9.38
C SER A 79 1.30 17.89 -7.91
N GLY A 80 0.53 16.88 -7.49
CA GLY A 80 0.49 16.37 -6.12
C GLY A 80 -0.74 16.85 -5.34
N GLU A 81 -1.61 17.66 -5.94
CA GLU A 81 -2.86 18.08 -5.31
C GLU A 81 -3.83 16.90 -5.24
N PHE A 82 -4.39 16.66 -4.05
CA PHE A 82 -5.45 15.68 -3.83
C PHE A 82 -6.51 16.24 -2.89
N ALA A 83 -7.77 16.18 -3.34
CA ALA A 83 -8.93 16.57 -2.56
C ALA A 83 -9.92 15.41 -2.48
N GLN A 84 -10.51 15.23 -1.30
CA GLN A 84 -11.54 14.24 -1.04
C GLN A 84 -12.72 14.94 -0.37
N HIS A 85 -13.90 14.75 -0.94
CA HIS A 85 -15.16 15.28 -0.42
C HIS A 85 -16.11 14.11 -0.10
N VAL A 86 -16.48 13.96 1.16
CA VAL A 86 -17.42 12.91 1.60
C VAL A 86 -18.84 13.36 1.24
N THR A 87 -19.51 12.59 0.39
CA THR A 87 -20.87 12.91 -0.10
C THR A 87 -21.94 12.05 0.58
N ALA A 88 -21.59 10.86 1.05
CA ALA A 88 -22.44 10.05 1.91
C ALA A 88 -21.61 9.32 2.97
N TYR A 89 -22.21 9.07 4.13
CA TYR A 89 -21.56 8.39 5.25
C TYR A 89 -22.55 7.54 6.04
N ARG A 90 -22.13 6.32 6.39
CA ARG A 90 -22.84 5.47 7.35
C ARG A 90 -21.84 4.86 8.32
N ALA A 91 -22.26 4.70 9.57
CA ALA A 91 -21.45 4.07 10.60
C ALA A 91 -22.26 3.02 11.37
N ARG A 92 -21.59 1.92 11.73
CA ARG A 92 -22.09 0.92 12.68
C ARG A 92 -21.12 0.83 13.84
N LEU A 93 -21.61 1.09 15.03
CA LEU A 93 -20.83 1.12 16.26
C LEU A 93 -21.35 0.04 17.22
N SER A 94 -20.44 -0.69 17.87
CA SER A 94 -20.78 -1.75 18.82
C SER A 94 -20.35 -1.44 20.26
N GLY A 95 -19.93 -0.20 20.55
CA GLY A 95 -19.48 0.28 21.85
C GLY A 95 -18.94 1.71 21.77
N PRO A 96 -18.33 2.24 22.84
CA PRO A 96 -17.60 3.51 22.76
C PRO A 96 -16.53 3.43 21.67
N SER A 97 -16.67 4.26 20.65
CA SER A 97 -15.74 4.33 19.53
C SER A 97 -15.33 5.77 19.28
N ILE A 98 -14.12 5.94 18.74
CA ILE A 98 -13.69 7.20 18.14
C ILE A 98 -13.98 7.05 16.65
N SER A 99 -14.68 8.03 16.06
CA SER A 99 -14.89 8.03 14.61
C SER A 99 -13.54 8.06 13.89
N ALA A 100 -13.38 7.21 12.90
CA ALA A 100 -12.25 7.24 11.99
C ALA A 100 -12.09 8.63 11.35
N LEU A 101 -13.18 9.31 10.99
CA LEU A 101 -13.14 10.67 10.45
C LEU A 101 -12.59 11.71 11.44
N ALA A 102 -12.75 11.50 12.75
CA ALA A 102 -12.15 12.37 13.75
C ALA A 102 -10.63 12.18 13.87
N VAL A 103 -10.12 11.00 13.51
CA VAL A 103 -8.68 10.67 13.48
C VAL A 103 -8.06 11.09 12.14
N PHE A 104 -8.77 10.84 11.03
CA PHE A 104 -8.38 11.24 9.69
C PHE A 104 -8.85 12.66 9.39
N ASN A 105 -8.11 13.63 9.91
CA ASN A 105 -8.35 15.06 9.63
C ASN A 105 -7.99 15.47 8.18
N ARG A 106 -7.68 14.51 7.30
CA ARG A 106 -7.27 14.70 5.90
C ARG A 106 -7.81 13.57 5.03
N ALA A 107 -7.71 13.76 3.72
CA ALA A 107 -8.05 12.74 2.74
C ALA A 107 -7.29 11.44 3.05
N TRP A 108 -8.03 10.36 3.26
CA TRP A 108 -7.46 9.05 3.56
C TRP A 108 -7.35 8.22 2.30
N ALA A 109 -8.24 8.38 1.32
CA ALA A 109 -8.22 7.58 0.11
C ALA A 109 -6.85 7.64 -0.59
N ILE A 110 -6.35 6.49 -1.01
CA ILE A 110 -5.13 6.38 -1.81
C ILE A 110 -5.46 6.89 -3.21
N PRO A 111 -4.84 7.98 -3.69
CA PRO A 111 -5.23 8.62 -4.94
C PRO A 111 -4.78 7.80 -6.16
N THR A 112 -3.61 7.19 -6.10
CA THR A 112 -3.04 6.43 -7.22
C THR A 112 -2.27 5.26 -6.70
N LEU A 113 -2.27 4.16 -7.45
CA LEU A 113 -1.36 3.03 -7.24
C LEU A 113 -0.05 3.18 -8.05
N TYR A 114 0.12 4.30 -8.75
CA TYR A 114 1.37 4.69 -9.38
C TYR A 114 2.36 5.28 -8.35
N GLY A 115 3.65 5.20 -8.67
CA GLY A 115 4.73 5.78 -7.90
C GLY A 115 5.64 4.76 -7.22
N ASN A 116 6.80 5.22 -6.75
CA ASN A 116 7.72 4.40 -5.96
C ASN A 116 7.29 4.25 -4.50
N ARG A 117 6.30 5.03 -4.05
CA ARG A 117 5.82 5.06 -2.67
C ARG A 117 4.31 5.13 -2.65
N LEU A 118 3.70 4.37 -1.75
CA LEU A 118 2.29 4.52 -1.43
C LEU A 118 2.17 5.50 -0.27
N SER A 119 1.47 6.61 -0.52
CA SER A 119 1.07 7.53 0.55
C SER A 119 -0.08 6.89 1.30
N LEU A 120 0.24 6.26 2.42
CA LEU A 120 -0.74 5.69 3.32
C LEU A 120 -1.19 6.77 4.28
N PHE A 121 -2.51 6.85 4.54
CA PHE A 121 -3.32 7.35 5.68
C PHE A 121 -2.68 8.25 6.77
N PHE A 122 -1.54 8.88 6.49
CA PHE A 122 -0.61 9.49 7.43
C PHE A 122 -0.07 10.81 6.85
N GLY A 123 -0.69 11.35 5.79
CA GLY A 123 -0.13 12.42 4.95
C GLY A 123 -0.41 13.84 5.40
N GLN A 124 0.62 14.70 5.30
CA GLN A 124 0.69 16.15 5.01
C GLN A 124 -0.53 16.95 4.50
N ASP A 125 -0.74 18.22 4.88
CA ASP A 125 -1.71 19.16 4.25
C ASP A 125 -1.32 19.57 2.81
N ALA A 126 -2.30 19.71 1.91
CA ALA A 126 -2.17 20.49 0.66
C ALA A 126 -2.94 21.83 0.71
N THR A 127 -3.57 22.18 1.82
CA THR A 127 -4.39 23.40 1.98
C THR A 127 -3.60 24.63 2.41
N THR A 128 -2.29 24.51 2.67
CA THR A 128 -1.39 25.66 2.83
C THR A 128 -0.48 25.79 1.63
N GLY A 129 -1.01 26.42 0.58
CA GLY A 129 -0.22 26.86 -0.57
C GLY A 129 0.94 27.74 -0.13
N LYS A 130 2.16 27.22 -0.27
CA LYS A 130 3.41 27.91 -0.58
C LYS A 130 4.48 26.83 -0.79
N LEU A 131 4.76 26.50 -2.05
CA LEU A 131 6.02 25.89 -2.46
C LEU A 131 7.15 26.82 -1.97
N ARG A 132 7.77 26.50 -0.83
CA ARG A 132 9.02 27.14 -0.42
C ARG A 132 10.14 26.38 -1.10
N GLU A 133 10.54 26.94 -2.22
CA GLU A 133 11.84 26.74 -2.86
C GLU A 133 12.93 27.20 -1.86
N SER A 134 13.43 26.31 -1.01
CA SER A 134 14.60 26.53 -0.17
C SER A 134 15.17 25.18 0.25
N GLY A 135 16.35 24.86 -0.30
CA GLY A 135 17.06 23.59 -0.10
C GLY A 135 17.66 23.45 1.29
N ASP A 136 16.96 22.75 2.17
CA ASP A 136 17.54 22.23 3.40
C ASP A 136 16.99 20.80 3.70
N PRO A 137 17.79 19.72 3.56
CA PRO A 137 17.31 18.34 3.65
C PRO A 137 16.86 17.90 5.06
N ALA A 138 17.11 18.71 6.09
CA ALA A 138 16.90 18.33 7.49
C ALA A 138 15.57 18.83 8.11
N SER A 139 14.74 19.59 7.38
CA SER A 139 13.55 20.29 7.94
C SER A 139 12.19 19.82 7.39
N SER A 140 12.11 18.71 6.64
CA SER A 140 10.85 18.25 6.01
C SER A 140 9.97 17.34 6.87
N SER A 141 10.18 17.27 8.19
CA SER A 141 9.77 16.14 9.04
C SER A 141 8.40 16.26 9.73
N LYS A 142 7.32 16.33 8.94
CA LYS A 142 6.06 15.63 9.29
C LYS A 142 5.52 14.91 8.05
N GLN A 143 6.43 14.16 7.42
CA GLN A 143 6.22 13.38 6.20
C GLN A 143 5.09 12.36 6.36
N ALA A 144 4.28 12.23 5.31
CA ALA A 144 3.45 11.04 5.10
C ALA A 144 4.29 9.77 5.35
N THR A 145 3.74 8.77 6.03
CA THR A 145 4.43 7.48 6.09
C THR A 145 4.35 6.84 4.71
N LEU A 146 5.49 6.79 4.01
CA LEU A 146 5.60 6.35 2.64
C LEU A 146 6.01 4.87 2.60
N ALA A 147 5.06 3.97 2.41
CA ALA A 147 5.37 2.55 2.22
C ALA A 147 6.11 2.35 0.89
N VAL A 148 7.10 1.45 0.87
CA VAL A 148 7.79 1.08 -0.37
C VAL A 148 6.80 0.39 -1.28
N HIS A 149 6.54 0.96 -2.45
CA HIS A 149 5.61 0.36 -3.41
C HIS A 149 6.14 -1.01 -3.86
N PRO A 150 5.31 -2.07 -3.95
CA PRO A 150 5.73 -3.42 -4.40
C PRO A 150 6.48 -3.43 -5.74
N PHE A 151 6.14 -2.52 -6.65
CA PHE A 151 6.79 -2.39 -7.95
C PHE A 151 7.77 -1.19 -8.04
N ALA A 152 8.22 -0.66 -6.91
CA ALA A 152 9.24 0.39 -6.87
C ALA A 152 10.61 -0.09 -7.38
N ALA A 153 11.52 0.85 -7.63
CA ALA A 153 12.93 0.55 -7.92
C ALA A 153 13.63 -0.22 -6.78
N LEU A 154 13.21 0.00 -5.52
CA LEU A 154 13.78 -0.67 -4.34
C LEU A 154 13.15 -2.03 -4.03
N ARG A 155 12.22 -2.52 -4.87
CA ARG A 155 11.43 -3.73 -4.58
C ARG A 155 12.29 -4.95 -4.22
N ASP A 156 13.36 -5.19 -4.97
CA ASP A 156 14.22 -6.37 -4.82
C ASP A 156 15.01 -6.37 -3.51
N ARG A 157 15.07 -5.23 -2.80
CA ARG A 157 15.72 -5.13 -1.48
C ARG A 157 14.78 -5.50 -0.33
N VAL A 158 13.47 -5.45 -0.55
CA VAL A 158 12.49 -5.56 0.54
C VAL A 158 11.41 -6.61 0.31
N TYR A 159 11.24 -7.09 -0.93
CA TYR A 159 10.21 -8.07 -1.28
C TYR A 159 10.78 -9.34 -1.91
N ASP A 160 10.06 -10.44 -1.69
CA ASP A 160 10.08 -11.68 -2.46
C ASP A 160 8.73 -11.84 -3.17
N PHE A 161 8.76 -12.37 -4.39
CA PHE A 161 7.61 -12.49 -5.28
C PHE A 161 7.33 -13.96 -5.63
N ARG A 162 6.06 -14.35 -5.52
CA ARG A 162 5.55 -15.67 -5.93
C ARG A 162 4.29 -15.56 -6.80
N GLY A 163 3.87 -16.66 -7.41
CA GLY A 163 2.69 -16.72 -8.27
C GLY A 163 3.05 -16.45 -9.74
N GLY A 164 2.24 -15.63 -10.42
CA GLY A 164 2.29 -15.46 -11.87
C GLY A 164 1.19 -16.23 -12.62
N ASP A 165 0.26 -16.85 -11.88
CA ASP A 165 -0.87 -17.58 -12.46
C ASP A 165 -1.99 -16.62 -12.89
N THR A 166 -2.64 -16.94 -14.00
CA THR A 166 -3.89 -16.28 -14.40
C THR A 166 -5.00 -16.71 -13.45
N VAL A 167 -5.68 -15.74 -12.84
CA VAL A 167 -6.77 -15.98 -11.88
C VAL A 167 -8.14 -15.59 -12.42
N ALA A 168 -8.19 -14.73 -13.43
CA ALA A 168 -9.43 -14.34 -14.10
C ALA A 168 -9.15 -13.81 -15.51
N VAL A 169 -10.19 -13.78 -16.32
CA VAL A 169 -10.28 -12.94 -17.52
C VAL A 169 -11.51 -12.08 -17.35
N ILE A 170 -11.34 -10.77 -17.27
CA ILE A 170 -12.43 -9.81 -17.06
C ILE A 170 -12.72 -9.05 -18.34
N GLN A 171 -13.99 -8.76 -18.59
CA GLN A 171 -14.41 -7.90 -19.70
C GLN A 171 -14.56 -6.48 -19.20
N THR A 172 -13.86 -5.54 -19.85
CA THR A 172 -13.87 -4.13 -19.49
C THR A 172 -13.98 -3.31 -20.78
N GLY A 173 -15.16 -2.75 -21.02
CA GLY A 173 -15.50 -2.15 -22.31
C GLY A 173 -15.38 -3.18 -23.43
N GLU A 174 -14.56 -2.88 -24.44
CA GLU A 174 -14.28 -3.76 -25.57
C GLU A 174 -13.03 -4.65 -25.37
N ARG A 175 -12.36 -4.55 -24.21
CA ARG A 175 -11.10 -5.26 -23.93
C ARG A 175 -11.33 -6.42 -22.97
N ALA A 176 -10.83 -7.59 -23.35
CA ALA A 176 -10.63 -8.72 -22.45
C ALA A 176 -9.29 -8.56 -21.73
N VAL A 177 -9.32 -8.46 -20.39
CA VAL A 177 -8.11 -8.31 -19.57
C VAL A 177 -7.83 -9.62 -18.85
N THR A 178 -6.69 -10.23 -19.17
CA THR A 178 -6.15 -11.37 -18.43
C THR A 178 -5.57 -10.87 -17.11
N VAL A 179 -6.10 -11.34 -16.00
CA VAL A 179 -5.68 -10.95 -14.66
C VAL A 179 -4.76 -12.01 -14.08
N VAL A 180 -3.54 -11.61 -13.74
CA VAL A 180 -2.52 -12.46 -13.13
C VAL A 180 -2.31 -12.09 -11.67
N ARG A 181 -2.21 -13.09 -10.79
CA ARG A 181 -1.96 -12.88 -9.37
C ARG A 181 -0.47 -12.98 -9.04
N VAL A 182 0.03 -11.98 -8.34
CA VAL A 182 1.37 -11.92 -7.75
C VAL A 182 1.25 -11.85 -6.23
N LEU A 183 1.91 -12.77 -5.55
CA LEU A 183 2.06 -12.74 -4.09
C LEU A 183 3.31 -11.96 -3.74
N VAL A 184 3.17 -11.00 -2.83
CA VAL A 184 4.25 -10.13 -2.36
C VAL A 184 4.48 -10.39 -0.88
N GLU A 185 5.67 -10.86 -0.55
CA GLU A 185 6.11 -11.10 0.82
C GLU A 185 7.30 -10.21 1.14
N PRO A 186 7.33 -9.54 2.31
CA PRO A 186 8.55 -8.90 2.76
C PRO A 186 9.67 -9.93 2.94
N LYS A 187 10.89 -9.57 2.54
CA LYS A 187 12.07 -10.42 2.73
C LYS A 187 12.24 -10.78 4.21
N SER A 188 12.74 -12.00 4.44
CA SER A 188 13.07 -12.46 5.80
C SER A 188 14.24 -11.67 6.40
N GLU A 189 15.20 -11.28 5.56
CA GLU A 189 16.26 -10.34 5.93
C GLU A 189 15.67 -8.93 6.00
N GLN A 190 15.60 -8.39 7.21
CA GLN A 190 15.02 -7.08 7.44
C GLN A 190 16.06 -5.99 7.15
N PRO A 191 15.67 -4.88 6.50
CA PRO A 191 16.58 -3.76 6.29
C PRO A 191 17.02 -3.13 7.62
N GLU A 192 18.21 -2.54 7.62
CA GLU A 192 18.79 -1.90 8.82
C GLU A 192 18.03 -0.63 9.26
N TRP A 193 17.16 -0.09 8.42
CA TRP A 193 16.34 1.09 8.68
C TRP A 193 14.86 0.73 8.85
N PRO A 194 14.10 1.48 9.66
CA PRO A 194 12.65 1.33 9.72
C PRO A 194 12.00 1.57 8.35
N VAL A 195 11.18 0.63 7.90
CA VAL A 195 10.47 0.73 6.63
C VAL A 195 9.06 0.17 6.74
N VAL A 196 8.10 0.82 6.09
CA VAL A 196 6.76 0.26 5.90
C VAL A 196 6.71 -0.42 4.54
N VAL A 197 6.23 -1.66 4.54
CA VAL A 197 6.18 -2.52 3.35
C VAL A 197 4.82 -3.21 3.28
N PHE A 198 4.44 -3.66 2.09
CA PHE A 198 3.21 -4.37 1.81
C PHE A 198 3.41 -5.89 1.88
N ARG A 199 2.43 -6.61 2.42
CA ARG A 199 2.35 -8.06 2.35
C ARG A 199 0.96 -8.44 1.86
N GLY A 200 0.89 -9.22 0.79
CA GLY A 200 -0.39 -9.72 0.31
C GLY A 200 -0.40 -10.06 -1.16
N GLU A 201 -1.57 -9.95 -1.76
CA GLU A 201 -1.85 -10.31 -3.14
C GLU A 201 -2.03 -9.06 -3.99
N ILE A 202 -1.44 -9.07 -5.18
CA ILE A 202 -1.62 -8.05 -6.19
C ILE A 202 -2.08 -8.71 -7.48
N ASN A 203 -3.22 -8.25 -7.98
CA ASN A 203 -3.74 -8.65 -9.28
C ASN A 203 -3.31 -7.63 -10.32
N LEU A 204 -2.72 -8.12 -11.40
CA LEU A 204 -2.18 -7.33 -12.49
C LEU A 204 -2.93 -7.60 -13.79
N ASP A 205 -3.11 -6.56 -14.59
CA ASP A 205 -3.35 -6.69 -16.03
C ASP A 205 -2.09 -7.34 -16.64
N ALA A 206 -2.21 -8.56 -17.16
CA ALA A 206 -1.06 -9.35 -17.60
C ALA A 206 -0.31 -8.71 -18.79
N GLU A 207 -1.03 -7.97 -19.62
CA GLU A 207 -0.50 -7.31 -20.81
C GLU A 207 0.21 -6.00 -20.44
N LEU A 208 -0.46 -5.13 -19.68
CA LEU A 208 0.07 -3.80 -19.35
C LEU A 208 0.95 -3.79 -18.09
N GLY A 209 0.79 -4.75 -17.19
CA GLY A 209 1.43 -4.76 -15.87
C GLY A 209 0.81 -3.77 -14.88
N GLU A 210 -0.38 -3.23 -15.15
CA GLU A 210 -1.06 -2.27 -14.26
C GLU A 210 -1.81 -2.97 -13.12
N ILE A 211 -1.90 -2.29 -11.97
CA ILE A 211 -2.54 -2.86 -10.78
C ILE A 211 -4.07 -2.78 -10.91
N VAL A 212 -4.69 -3.95 -10.99
CA VAL A 212 -6.15 -4.12 -10.97
C VAL A 212 -6.67 -4.13 -9.54
N ARG A 213 -5.98 -4.83 -8.63
CA ARG A 213 -6.35 -4.91 -7.22
C ARG A 213 -5.14 -5.18 -6.34
N MET A 214 -5.12 -4.58 -5.16
CA MET A 214 -4.11 -4.83 -4.13
C MET A 214 -4.81 -5.15 -2.81
N ARG A 215 -4.63 -6.39 -2.32
CA ARG A 215 -5.25 -6.89 -1.10
C ARG A 215 -4.20 -7.43 -0.15
N GLY A 216 -4.09 -6.87 1.04
CA GLY A 216 -3.06 -7.31 1.97
C GLY A 216 -2.97 -6.42 3.20
N GLN A 217 -1.78 -6.32 3.77
CA GLN A 217 -1.50 -5.49 4.92
C GLN A 217 -0.21 -4.71 4.76
N PHE A 218 -0.16 -3.51 5.32
CA PHE A 218 1.08 -2.80 5.55
C PHE A 218 1.69 -3.20 6.88
N VAL A 219 2.97 -3.54 6.85
CA VAL A 219 3.74 -3.94 8.03
C VAL A 219 4.97 -3.05 8.16
N THR A 220 5.28 -2.64 9.38
CA THR A 220 6.53 -1.95 9.68
C THR A 220 7.62 -3.00 9.97
N LEU A 221 8.68 -2.99 9.17
CA LEU A 221 9.93 -3.69 9.48
C LEU A 221 10.87 -2.72 10.20
N GLY A 222 11.61 -3.20 11.19
CA GLY A 222 12.47 -2.33 12.00
C GLY A 222 13.59 -3.07 12.73
N HIS A 223 14.63 -2.32 13.06
CA HIS A 223 15.82 -2.79 13.73
C HIS A 223 15.52 -3.35 15.14
N ARG A 224 15.96 -4.58 15.44
CA ARG A 224 16.02 -5.13 16.81
C ARG A 224 17.20 -4.50 17.56
N GLY A 225 17.03 -3.27 18.06
CA GLY A 225 17.92 -2.66 19.05
C GLY A 225 17.53 -3.04 20.50
N PRO A 226 18.46 -2.94 21.48
CA PRO A 226 18.23 -3.41 22.84
C PRO A 226 17.13 -2.60 23.55
N GLN A 227 16.21 -3.34 24.14
CA GLN A 227 15.07 -2.93 24.95
C GLN A 227 15.37 -1.73 25.88
N ARG A 228 14.78 -0.56 25.60
CA ARG A 228 14.60 0.52 26.58
C ARG A 228 13.18 1.09 26.53
N GLN A 229 12.51 0.96 27.66
CA GLN A 229 11.20 1.51 28.00
C GLN A 229 11.18 3.05 27.92
N ARG A 230 10.09 3.63 27.39
CA ARG A 230 9.21 4.61 28.09
C ARG A 230 8.26 5.31 27.10
N ALA A 231 6.96 5.12 27.32
CA ALA A 231 5.88 6.12 27.38
C ALA A 231 4.55 5.48 26.96
N LEU A 232 3.47 5.89 27.63
CA LEU A 232 2.08 5.52 27.41
C LEU A 232 1.60 6.07 26.04
N VAL A 233 2.08 5.47 24.96
CA VAL A 233 1.65 5.73 23.59
C VAL A 233 0.81 4.53 23.17
N LEU A 234 -0.42 4.75 22.70
CA LEU A 234 -1.26 3.70 22.13
C LEU A 234 -0.40 2.84 21.17
N PRO A 235 -0.32 1.52 21.38
CA PRO A 235 0.67 0.69 20.71
C PRO A 235 0.17 0.36 19.30
N VAL A 236 0.26 1.31 18.37
CA VAL A 236 -0.02 1.02 16.96
C VAL A 236 1.26 0.52 16.31
N SER A 237 1.54 -0.77 16.47
CA SER A 237 2.35 -1.54 15.52
C SER A 237 1.47 -1.75 14.28
N VAL A 238 1.49 -0.78 13.35
CA VAL A 238 0.56 -0.71 12.21
C VAL A 238 0.53 -2.03 11.45
N LYS A 239 -0.61 -2.72 11.53
CA LYS A 239 -1.08 -3.71 10.56
C LYS A 239 -2.35 -3.11 9.97
N ALA A 240 -2.20 -2.25 8.97
CA ALA A 240 -3.35 -1.74 8.24
C ALA A 240 -3.66 -2.75 7.14
N TYR A 241 -4.81 -3.42 7.20
CA TYR A 241 -5.27 -4.22 6.08
C TYR A 241 -5.87 -3.29 5.04
N VAL A 242 -5.56 -3.54 3.77
CA VAL A 242 -6.09 -2.78 2.66
C VAL A 242 -6.64 -3.71 1.60
N ASP A 243 -7.71 -3.26 0.97
CA ASP A 243 -8.29 -3.85 -0.22
C ASP A 243 -8.59 -2.71 -1.20
N LEU A 244 -7.67 -2.50 -2.14
CA LEU A 244 -7.72 -1.42 -3.10
C LEU A 244 -8.08 -2.01 -4.46
N GLU A 245 -9.25 -1.65 -4.97
CA GLU A 245 -9.73 -2.11 -6.27
C GLU A 245 -9.75 -0.94 -7.25
N SER A 246 -9.16 -1.17 -8.41
CA SER A 246 -9.11 -0.22 -9.51
C SER A 246 -10.12 -0.61 -10.58
N VAL A 247 -10.57 0.39 -11.35
CA VAL A 247 -11.35 0.20 -12.57
C VAL A 247 -10.60 0.82 -13.74
N LEU A 248 -10.79 0.26 -14.94
CA LEU A 248 -10.28 0.83 -16.17
C LEU A 248 -11.14 2.04 -16.57
N VAL A 249 -10.55 3.23 -16.53
CA VAL A 249 -11.17 4.49 -16.94
C VAL A 249 -10.69 4.85 -18.35
N ASP A 250 -11.64 5.22 -19.21
CA ASP A 250 -11.43 5.58 -20.62
C ASP A 250 -10.65 4.54 -21.45
N GLY A 251 -10.64 3.28 -21.00
CA GLY A 251 -9.84 2.21 -21.61
C GLY A 251 -8.33 2.35 -21.42
N ARG A 252 -7.86 3.31 -20.60
CA ARG A 252 -6.44 3.72 -20.54
C ARG A 252 -5.79 3.62 -19.17
N TYR A 253 -6.52 3.94 -18.11
CA TYR A 253 -5.93 4.10 -16.78
C TYR A 253 -6.64 3.23 -15.76
N TRP A 254 -5.88 2.46 -15.01
CA TRP A 254 -6.40 1.77 -13.83
C TRP A 254 -6.40 2.74 -12.64
N LEU A 255 -7.59 3.23 -12.28
CA LEU A 255 -7.78 4.22 -11.22
C LEU A 255 -8.59 3.62 -10.06
N PRO A 256 -8.30 4.00 -8.79
CA PRO A 256 -9.02 3.47 -7.64
C PRO A 256 -10.54 3.74 -7.71
N ARG A 257 -11.35 2.71 -7.42
CA ARG A 257 -12.82 2.80 -7.36
C ARG A 257 -13.40 2.41 -5.99
N HIS A 258 -12.79 1.43 -5.33
CA HIS A 258 -13.21 0.96 -4.01
C HIS A 258 -12.00 0.71 -3.12
N GLN A 259 -12.06 1.14 -1.86
CA GLN A 259 -10.97 1.05 -0.90
C GLN A 259 -11.46 0.62 0.48
N ARG A 260 -11.09 -0.56 0.94
CA ARG A 260 -11.36 -1.00 2.31
C ARG A 260 -10.08 -0.95 3.13
N ILE A 261 -10.20 -0.48 4.36
CA ILE A 261 -9.12 -0.25 5.31
C ILE A 261 -9.56 -0.82 6.66
N GLU A 262 -8.71 -1.61 7.30
CA GLU A 262 -8.98 -2.19 8.63
C GLU A 262 -7.74 -2.08 9.54
#